data_AF-A0A158RC18-F1
#
_entry.id   AF-A0A158RC18-F1
#
_cell.length_a   1.000
_cell.length_b   1.000
_cell.length_c   1.000
_cell.angle_alpha   90.00
_cell.angle_beta   90.00
_cell.angle_gamma   90.00
#
_symmetry.space_group_name_H-M   'P 1'
#
loop_
_entity.id
_entity.type
_entity.pdbx_description
1 polymer ?
#
loop_
_entity_poly.entity_id
_entity_poly.type
_entity_poly.pdbx_seq_one_letter_code
_entity_poly.pdbx_strand_id
1 'polypeptide(L)'
;MLRSIRFLTLRNSCASSNCEHYCKQHNNGSVQCSCRNGYTLQSDGYSCADINECLLLLDDCLVNQRCVNTPGSYRCVRTLPCGTGYVLNSETGQCADIDECKIGTHFCSAQYMCRNTIGSYKCEMKQCEEREIRNPRTGECTKQFCPLGYIPSNGKCRDIDECKNGSHLCGRRPCINLPGSYKCICSAGFDFNTTTKRCEDINECTEFRGYICRKESFCENTYGSFKCHPIITEDVITKDTS
;
A
#
# COMPACT_ATOMS: atom_id res chain seq x y z
N MET A 1 -72.10 -66.45 -25.88
CA MET A 1 -70.96 -65.71 -26.46
C MET A 1 -70.34 -64.87 -25.35
N LEU A 2 -69.06 -65.05 -25.06
CA LEU A 2 -68.17 -64.01 -24.50
C LEU A 2 -66.75 -64.53 -24.68
N ARG A 3 -66.12 -64.11 -25.78
CA ARG A 3 -64.71 -64.39 -26.06
C ARG A 3 -63.89 -63.65 -25.01
N SER A 4 -63.17 -64.39 -24.18
CA SER A 4 -62.18 -63.82 -23.28
C SER A 4 -61.03 -63.27 -24.13
N ILE A 5 -61.02 -61.94 -24.29
CA ILE A 5 -59.91 -61.22 -24.90
C ILE A 5 -58.76 -61.31 -23.91
N ARG A 6 -57.82 -62.22 -24.17
CA ARG A 6 -56.50 -62.19 -23.52
C ARG A 6 -55.84 -60.88 -23.92
N PHE A 7 -55.88 -59.90 -23.03
CA PHE A 7 -54.90 -58.84 -23.03
C PHE A 7 -53.54 -59.52 -22.83
N LEU A 8 -52.77 -59.64 -23.91
CA LEU A 8 -51.34 -59.89 -23.84
C LEU A 8 -50.76 -58.71 -23.07
N THR A 9 -50.62 -58.86 -21.76
CA THR A 9 -49.75 -57.99 -20.96
C THR A 9 -48.39 -58.06 -21.64
N LEU A 10 -47.97 -56.98 -22.30
CA LEU A 10 -46.61 -56.82 -22.79
C LEU A 10 -45.69 -57.09 -21.59
N ARG A 11 -45.07 -58.28 -21.56
CA ARG A 11 -44.05 -58.60 -20.56
C ARG A 11 -43.01 -57.51 -20.71
N ASN A 12 -42.72 -56.81 -19.61
CA ASN A 12 -41.61 -55.86 -19.59
C ASN A 12 -40.32 -56.67 -19.73
N SER A 13 -39.84 -56.84 -20.97
CA SER A 13 -38.67 -57.66 -21.27
C SER A 13 -37.39 -57.09 -20.64
N CYS A 14 -37.39 -55.81 -20.25
CA CYS A 14 -36.32 -55.20 -19.46
C CYS A 14 -36.32 -55.62 -17.99
N ALA A 15 -37.45 -56.10 -17.43
CA ALA A 15 -37.48 -56.64 -16.08
C ALA A 15 -36.78 -58.01 -15.98
N SER A 16 -36.50 -58.65 -17.12
CA SER A 16 -35.81 -59.93 -17.24
C SER A 16 -34.52 -59.83 -18.06
N SER A 17 -34.08 -58.63 -18.42
CA SER A 17 -32.83 -58.45 -19.19
C SER A 17 -31.63 -58.29 -18.27
N ASN A 18 -30.47 -58.71 -18.75
CA ASN A 18 -29.19 -58.58 -18.04
C ASN A 18 -28.42 -57.32 -18.48
N CYS A 19 -29.10 -56.27 -18.97
CA CYS A 19 -28.43 -55.05 -19.39
C CYS A 19 -27.76 -54.37 -18.19
N GLU A 20 -26.47 -54.05 -18.28
CA GLU A 20 -25.72 -53.47 -17.17
C GLU A 20 -26.14 -52.02 -16.84
N HIS A 21 -26.38 -51.21 -17.88
CA HIS A 21 -26.69 -49.78 -17.73
C HIS A 21 -28.12 -49.41 -18.14
N TYR A 22 -28.40 -49.36 -19.45
CA TYR A 22 -29.70 -48.96 -19.97
C TYR A 22 -30.34 -50.07 -20.79
N CYS A 23 -31.67 -50.21 -20.66
CA CYS A 23 -32.46 -51.17 -21.40
C CYS A 23 -33.61 -50.47 -22.11
N LYS A 24 -33.74 -50.71 -23.41
CA LYS A 24 -34.89 -50.27 -24.22
C LYS A 24 -35.61 -51.49 -24.79
N GLN A 25 -36.89 -51.63 -24.47
CA GLN A 25 -37.75 -52.63 -25.11
C GLN A 25 -38.36 -52.09 -26.40
N HIS A 26 -38.44 -52.93 -27.41
CA HIS A 26 -39.14 -52.65 -28.67
C HIS A 26 -40.52 -53.33 -28.69
N ASN A 27 -41.44 -52.83 -29.52
CA ASN A 27 -42.83 -53.34 -29.59
C ASN A 27 -42.94 -54.80 -30.03
N ASN A 28 -41.90 -55.35 -30.67
CA ASN A 28 -41.79 -56.76 -31.07
C ASN A 28 -41.31 -57.68 -29.91
N GLY A 29 -41.07 -57.13 -28.71
CA GLY A 29 -40.57 -57.85 -27.55
C GLY A 29 -39.04 -57.97 -27.48
N SER A 30 -38.28 -57.43 -28.46
CA SER A 30 -36.82 -57.44 -28.43
C SER A 30 -36.28 -56.40 -27.45
N VAL A 31 -35.14 -56.72 -26.84
CA VAL A 31 -34.42 -55.85 -25.90
C VAL A 31 -33.18 -55.31 -26.57
N GLN A 32 -32.93 -54.02 -26.41
CA GLN A 32 -31.70 -53.36 -26.82
C GLN A 32 -31.06 -52.73 -25.58
N CYS A 33 -29.85 -53.18 -25.23
CA CYS A 33 -29.06 -52.55 -24.19
C CYS A 33 -28.26 -51.37 -24.78
N SER A 34 -28.02 -50.36 -23.95
CA SER A 34 -27.09 -49.28 -24.25
C SER A 34 -26.34 -48.85 -22.99
N CYS A 35 -25.22 -48.15 -23.19
CA CYS A 35 -24.33 -47.76 -22.10
C CYS A 35 -24.46 -46.27 -21.75
N ARG A 36 -24.06 -45.93 -20.53
CA ARG A 36 -23.82 -44.55 -20.10
C ARG A 36 -22.72 -43.91 -20.94
N ASN A 37 -22.71 -42.58 -21.02
CA ASN A 37 -21.59 -41.85 -21.61
C ASN A 37 -20.29 -42.24 -20.89
N GLY A 38 -19.20 -42.39 -21.65
CA GLY A 38 -17.92 -42.91 -21.14
C GLY A 38 -17.81 -44.44 -21.14
N TYR A 39 -18.82 -45.16 -21.63
CA TYR A 39 -18.80 -46.62 -21.72
C TYR A 39 -19.20 -47.11 -23.12
N THR A 40 -18.65 -48.25 -23.53
CA THR A 40 -18.95 -48.93 -24.80
C THR A 40 -19.61 -50.29 -24.56
N LEU A 41 -20.58 -50.65 -25.41
CA LEU A 41 -21.28 -51.93 -25.31
C LEU A 41 -20.38 -53.06 -25.79
N GLN A 42 -20.21 -54.09 -24.96
CA GLN A 42 -19.38 -55.24 -25.28
C GLN A 42 -20.06 -56.16 -26.30
N SER A 43 -19.29 -57.11 -26.84
CA SER A 43 -19.73 -58.06 -27.88
C SER A 43 -20.86 -59.00 -27.43
N ASP A 44 -21.06 -59.16 -26.12
CA ASP A 44 -22.18 -59.89 -25.56
C ASP A 44 -23.53 -59.15 -25.74
N GLY A 45 -23.49 -57.84 -26.03
CA GLY A 45 -24.66 -57.01 -26.22
C GLY A 45 -25.37 -56.58 -24.93
N TYR A 46 -24.79 -56.87 -23.75
CA TYR A 46 -25.39 -56.59 -22.44
C TYR A 46 -24.48 -55.82 -21.49
N SER A 47 -23.16 -56.09 -21.54
CA SER A 47 -22.17 -55.52 -20.64
C SER A 47 -21.59 -54.22 -21.17
N CYS A 48 -21.21 -53.32 -20.29
CA CYS A 48 -20.67 -52.01 -20.62
C CYS A 48 -19.23 -51.88 -20.14
N ALA A 49 -18.29 -51.83 -21.07
CA ALA A 49 -16.89 -51.56 -20.76
C ALA A 49 -16.66 -50.07 -20.61
N ASP A 50 -15.93 -49.68 -19.58
CA ASP A 50 -15.39 -48.34 -19.47
C ASP A 50 -14.48 -48.01 -20.66
N ILE A 51 -14.65 -46.82 -21.26
CA ILE A 51 -13.78 -46.35 -22.33
C ILE A 51 -12.55 -45.78 -21.68
N ASN A 52 -11.39 -46.42 -21.90
CA ASN A 52 -10.14 -45.89 -21.36
C ASN A 52 -9.57 -44.79 -22.26
N GLU A 53 -9.91 -43.54 -21.97
CA GLU A 53 -9.50 -42.40 -22.78
C GLU A 53 -7.97 -42.23 -22.81
N CYS A 54 -7.27 -42.62 -21.74
CA CYS A 54 -5.81 -42.56 -21.66
C CYS A 54 -5.10 -43.53 -22.60
N LEU A 55 -5.68 -44.71 -22.85
CA LEU A 55 -5.13 -45.68 -23.81
C LEU A 55 -5.47 -45.30 -25.25
N LEU A 56 -6.61 -44.63 -25.45
CA LEU A 56 -7.08 -44.21 -26.76
C LEU A 56 -6.56 -42.83 -27.18
N LEU A 57 -5.79 -42.16 -26.32
CA LEU A 57 -5.30 -40.79 -26.51
C LEU A 57 -6.43 -39.80 -26.83
N LEU A 58 -7.56 -39.98 -26.13
CA LEU A 58 -8.74 -39.11 -26.20
C LEU A 58 -8.82 -38.14 -25.02
N ASP A 59 -7.77 -38.10 -24.18
CA ASP A 59 -7.68 -37.18 -23.06
C ASP A 59 -7.21 -35.78 -23.49
N ASP A 60 -7.75 -34.75 -22.83
CA ASP A 60 -7.36 -33.35 -23.02
C ASP A 60 -6.30 -32.91 -21.98
N CYS A 61 -5.44 -33.83 -21.52
CA CYS A 61 -4.45 -33.50 -20.50
C CYS A 61 -3.32 -32.62 -21.05
N LEU A 62 -2.88 -31.66 -20.23
CA LEU A 62 -1.74 -30.79 -20.57
C LEU A 62 -0.43 -31.57 -20.62
N VAL A 63 0.59 -31.03 -21.29
CA VAL A 63 1.93 -31.66 -21.45
C VAL A 63 2.60 -32.04 -20.12
N ASN A 64 2.24 -31.39 -19.02
CA ASN A 64 2.76 -31.63 -17.67
C ASN A 64 1.80 -32.43 -16.77
N GLN A 65 0.83 -33.10 -17.36
CA GLN A 65 -0.14 -33.96 -16.69
C GLN A 65 -0.05 -35.37 -17.24
N ARG A 66 -0.41 -36.36 -16.43
CA ARG A 66 -0.66 -37.72 -16.88
C ARG A 66 -2.15 -38.01 -16.80
N CYS A 67 -2.67 -38.68 -17.81
CA CYS A 67 -4.03 -39.18 -17.78
C CYS A 67 -4.16 -40.33 -16.77
N VAL A 68 -5.26 -40.33 -16.02
CA VAL A 68 -5.68 -41.44 -15.17
C VAL A 68 -7.11 -41.79 -15.52
N ASN A 69 -7.31 -43.01 -16.01
CA ASN A 69 -8.62 -43.54 -16.36
C ASN A 69 -9.49 -43.71 -15.11
N THR A 70 -10.76 -43.38 -15.21
CA THR A 70 -11.75 -43.52 -14.13
C THR A 70 -13.05 -44.09 -14.68
N PRO A 71 -13.90 -44.77 -13.88
CA PRO A 71 -15.14 -45.32 -14.43
C PRO A 71 -16.07 -44.23 -15.00
N GLY A 72 -16.24 -44.23 -16.32
CA GLY A 72 -17.07 -43.33 -17.10
C GLY A 72 -16.40 -42.02 -17.54
N SER A 73 -15.10 -41.84 -17.25
CA SER A 73 -14.36 -40.62 -17.62
C SER A 73 -12.85 -40.79 -17.40
N TYR A 74 -12.09 -39.72 -17.54
CA TYR A 74 -10.70 -39.67 -17.11
C TYR A 74 -10.47 -38.42 -16.27
N ARG A 75 -9.34 -38.41 -15.55
CA ARG A 75 -8.85 -37.18 -14.91
C ARG A 75 -7.38 -36.99 -15.20
N CYS A 76 -7.01 -35.75 -15.47
CA CYS A 76 -5.63 -35.35 -15.62
C CYS A 76 -5.03 -35.10 -14.24
N VAL A 77 -4.06 -35.91 -13.85
CA VAL A 77 -3.31 -35.70 -12.61
C VAL A 77 -1.95 -35.16 -12.95
N ARG A 78 -1.48 -34.19 -12.17
CA ARG A 78 -0.10 -33.73 -12.32
C ARG A 78 0.88 -34.87 -12.07
N THR A 79 1.94 -34.92 -12.86
CA THR A 79 3.08 -35.82 -12.66
C THR A 79 3.95 -35.39 -11.48
N LEU A 80 3.91 -34.11 -11.09
CA LEU A 80 4.63 -33.57 -9.94
C LEU A 80 3.75 -32.54 -9.19
N PRO A 81 3.59 -32.56 -7.86
CA PRO A 81 3.03 -31.41 -7.14
C PRO A 81 3.93 -30.17 -7.33
N CYS A 82 3.38 -28.95 -7.17
CA CYS A 82 4.19 -27.73 -7.33
C CYS A 82 5.29 -27.57 -6.28
N GLY A 83 5.26 -28.37 -5.22
CA GLY A 83 6.18 -28.24 -4.09
C GLY A 83 5.72 -27.18 -3.10
N THR A 84 6.46 -27.04 -2.01
CA THR A 84 6.19 -26.02 -0.98
C THR A 84 6.57 -24.64 -1.52
N GLY A 85 5.72 -23.63 -1.29
CA GLY A 85 5.95 -22.26 -1.76
C GLY A 85 5.44 -21.96 -3.17
N TYR A 86 4.73 -22.89 -3.81
CA TYR A 86 4.21 -22.72 -5.17
C TYR A 86 2.74 -23.15 -5.30
N VAL A 87 1.99 -22.44 -6.14
CA VAL A 87 0.58 -22.71 -6.47
C VAL A 87 0.42 -22.95 -7.97
N LEU A 88 -0.51 -23.81 -8.35
CA LEU A 88 -0.81 -24.06 -9.76
C LEU A 88 -1.56 -22.86 -10.36
N ASN A 89 -1.00 -22.25 -11.40
CA ASN A 89 -1.74 -21.33 -12.23
C ASN A 89 -2.66 -22.14 -13.16
N SER A 90 -3.98 -21.97 -13.03
CA SER A 90 -4.99 -22.71 -13.79
C SER A 90 -5.04 -22.35 -15.27
N GLU A 91 -4.58 -21.16 -15.66
CA GLU A 91 -4.57 -20.69 -17.04
C GLU A 91 -3.36 -21.20 -17.81
N THR A 92 -2.17 -21.17 -17.17
CA THR A 92 -0.91 -21.57 -17.82
C THR A 92 -0.53 -23.03 -17.54
N GLY A 93 -1.15 -23.66 -16.55
CA GLY A 93 -0.79 -25.00 -16.07
C GLY A 93 0.57 -25.05 -15.37
N GLN A 94 1.26 -23.92 -15.19
CA GLN A 94 2.58 -23.83 -14.58
C GLN A 94 2.47 -23.54 -13.08
N CYS A 95 3.52 -23.93 -12.33
CA CYS A 95 3.61 -23.56 -10.92
C CYS A 95 4.09 -22.11 -10.82
N ALA A 96 3.28 -21.28 -10.18
CA ALA A 96 3.64 -19.92 -9.82
C ALA A 96 4.10 -19.88 -8.37
N ASP A 97 5.07 -19.02 -8.12
CA ASP A 97 5.52 -18.68 -6.77
C ASP A 97 4.36 -18.11 -5.92
N ILE A 98 4.27 -18.52 -4.66
CA ILE A 98 3.31 -17.96 -3.71
C ILE A 98 3.94 -16.71 -3.09
N ASP A 99 3.40 -15.54 -3.39
CA ASP A 99 3.86 -14.29 -2.78
C ASP A 99 3.30 -14.15 -1.36
N GLU A 100 4.01 -14.70 -0.36
CA GLU A 100 3.56 -14.66 1.04
C GLU A 100 3.52 -13.23 1.60
N CYS A 101 4.26 -12.30 0.99
CA CYS A 101 4.26 -10.89 1.34
C CYS A 101 2.96 -10.20 0.92
N LYS A 102 2.43 -10.50 -0.27
CA LYS A 102 1.13 -9.99 -0.72
C LYS A 102 -0.04 -10.64 0.00
N ILE A 103 0.06 -11.94 0.28
CA ILE A 103 -1.03 -12.70 0.91
C ILE A 103 -1.08 -12.41 2.43
N GLY A 104 0.03 -11.97 3.03
CA GLY A 104 0.11 -11.68 4.46
C GLY A 104 0.28 -12.92 5.33
N THR A 105 0.78 -14.02 4.76
CA THR A 105 1.04 -15.28 5.46
C THR A 105 2.47 -15.40 5.98
N HIS A 106 3.29 -14.36 5.78
CA HIS A 106 4.67 -14.32 6.27
C HIS A 106 4.75 -14.20 7.80
N PHE A 107 5.84 -14.70 8.39
CA PHE A 107 6.11 -14.64 9.84
C PHE A 107 7.17 -13.58 10.21
N CYS A 108 7.39 -12.57 9.38
CA CYS A 108 8.30 -11.47 9.71
C CYS A 108 7.82 -10.68 10.93
N SER A 109 8.72 -10.46 11.90
CA SER A 109 8.44 -9.61 13.06
C SER A 109 8.24 -8.15 12.66
N ALA A 110 7.60 -7.35 13.52
CA ALA A 110 7.25 -5.95 13.22
C ALA A 110 8.42 -5.06 12.76
N GLN A 111 9.65 -5.37 13.19
CA GLN A 111 10.88 -4.65 12.80
C GLN A 111 11.49 -5.06 11.45
N TYR A 112 10.94 -6.10 10.80
CA TYR A 112 11.39 -6.61 9.51
C TYR A 112 10.29 -6.43 8.45
N MET A 113 10.69 -6.12 7.23
CA MET A 113 9.84 -6.12 6.05
C MET A 113 9.93 -7.46 5.33
N CYS A 114 8.79 -7.94 4.84
CA CYS A 114 8.74 -9.13 4.01
C CYS A 114 9.24 -8.79 2.61
N ARG A 115 10.14 -9.61 2.08
CA ARG A 115 10.58 -9.59 0.70
C ARG A 115 10.34 -10.95 0.07
N ASN A 116 9.51 -10.98 -0.98
CA ASN A 116 9.18 -12.21 -1.67
C ASN A 116 10.40 -12.75 -2.45
N THR A 117 10.56 -14.06 -2.45
CA THR A 117 11.63 -14.77 -3.17
C THR A 117 11.05 -16.00 -3.87
N ILE A 118 11.72 -16.50 -4.90
CA ILE A 118 11.20 -17.67 -5.63
C ILE A 118 11.20 -18.89 -4.68
N GLY A 119 10.00 -19.38 -4.36
CA GLY A 119 9.67 -20.50 -3.49
C GLY A 119 9.56 -20.19 -2.00
N SER A 120 9.71 -18.93 -1.58
CA SER A 120 9.62 -18.53 -0.16
C SER A 120 9.66 -17.00 0.03
N TYR A 121 9.85 -16.51 1.25
CA TYR A 121 10.12 -15.10 1.54
C TYR A 121 11.31 -14.93 2.48
N LYS A 122 11.86 -13.71 2.49
CA LYS A 122 12.89 -13.28 3.44
C LYS A 122 12.39 -12.10 4.24
N CYS A 123 12.76 -12.07 5.52
CA CYS A 123 12.52 -10.93 6.39
C CYS A 123 13.77 -10.07 6.43
N GLU A 124 13.70 -8.88 5.86
CA GLU A 124 14.81 -7.93 5.81
C GLU A 124 14.57 -6.79 6.80
N MET A 125 15.61 -6.24 7.40
CA MET A 125 15.42 -5.18 8.40
C MET A 125 14.73 -3.97 7.75
N LYS A 126 13.65 -3.48 8.37
CA LYS A 126 13.06 -2.20 7.96
C LYS A 126 14.13 -1.13 8.13
N GLN A 127 14.56 -0.51 7.04
CA GLN A 127 15.35 0.71 7.11
C GLN A 127 14.38 1.85 7.41
N CYS A 128 14.73 2.70 8.37
CA CYS A 128 13.94 3.88 8.64
C CYS A 128 14.14 4.86 7.47
N GLU A 129 13.05 5.48 6.99
CA GLU A 129 13.14 6.42 5.88
C GLU A 129 13.95 7.68 6.27
N GLU A 130 14.33 8.48 5.27
CA GLU A 130 15.09 9.71 5.50
C GLU A 130 14.29 10.65 6.43
N ARG A 131 14.85 10.88 7.64
CA ARG A 131 14.28 11.62 8.81
C ARG A 131 13.51 10.80 9.85
N GLU A 132 13.44 9.48 9.74
CA GLU A 132 12.91 8.61 10.80
C GLU A 132 14.02 8.12 11.74
N ILE A 133 13.69 7.94 13.03
CA ILE A 133 14.63 7.45 14.05
C ILE A 133 14.17 6.08 14.55
N ARG A 134 15.09 5.12 14.62
CA ARG A 134 14.86 3.79 15.18
C ARG A 134 14.88 3.86 16.71
N ASN A 135 13.80 3.42 17.35
CA ASN A 135 13.77 3.22 18.79
C ASN A 135 14.75 2.09 19.18
N PRO A 136 15.75 2.33 20.03
CA PRO A 136 16.77 1.34 20.39
C PRO A 136 16.25 0.18 21.25
N ARG A 137 15.05 0.31 21.84
CA ARG A 137 14.40 -0.76 22.62
C ARG A 137 13.41 -1.57 21.81
N THR A 138 12.61 -0.92 20.96
CA THR A 138 11.52 -1.57 20.22
C THR A 138 11.86 -1.87 18.75
N GLY A 139 12.93 -1.27 18.22
CA GLY A 139 13.32 -1.42 16.81
C GLY A 139 12.42 -0.67 15.83
N GLU A 140 11.39 0.02 16.32
CA GLU A 140 10.36 0.72 15.56
C GLU A 140 10.86 2.07 15.04
N CYS A 141 10.55 2.40 13.79
CA CYS A 141 10.88 3.68 13.19
C CYS A 141 9.78 4.69 13.53
N THR A 142 10.15 5.79 14.19
CA THR A 142 9.22 6.90 14.48
C THR A 142 9.59 8.12 13.66
N LYS A 143 8.58 8.75 13.05
CA LYS A 143 8.72 10.07 12.41
C LYS A 143 9.00 11.11 13.49
N GLN A 144 10.27 11.47 13.68
CA GLN A 144 10.62 12.58 14.56
C GLN A 144 10.49 13.88 13.77
N PHE A 145 9.39 14.59 13.98
CA PHE A 145 9.27 15.98 13.52
C PHE A 145 10.15 16.85 14.42
N CYS A 146 11.29 17.29 13.88
CA CYS A 146 12.01 18.40 14.49
C CYS A 146 11.28 19.72 14.19
N PRO A 147 11.28 20.69 15.11
CA PRO A 147 10.78 22.03 14.84
C PRO A 147 11.46 22.66 13.62
N LEU A 148 10.82 23.65 12.99
CA LEU A 148 11.45 24.42 11.91
C LEU A 148 12.80 24.99 12.36
N GLY A 149 13.82 24.90 11.50
CA GLY A 149 15.20 25.29 11.84
C GLY A 149 16.04 24.18 12.50
N TYR A 150 15.52 22.95 12.64
CA TYR A 150 16.26 21.82 13.22
C TYR A 150 16.25 20.59 12.32
N ILE A 151 17.31 19.77 12.42
CA ILE A 151 17.45 18.48 11.73
C ILE A 151 17.69 17.33 12.71
N PRO A 152 17.18 16.11 12.42
CA PRO A 152 17.43 14.96 13.27
C PRO A 152 18.92 14.57 13.24
N SER A 153 19.50 14.36 14.42
CA SER A 153 20.89 13.94 14.62
C SER A 153 21.01 13.11 15.90
N ASN A 154 21.46 11.85 15.78
CA ASN A 154 21.67 10.93 16.91
C ASN A 154 20.49 10.82 17.90
N GLY A 155 19.26 10.74 17.40
CA GLY A 155 18.07 10.62 18.25
C GLY A 155 17.62 11.93 18.92
N LYS A 156 18.21 13.08 18.56
CA LYS A 156 17.86 14.41 19.05
C LYS A 156 17.69 15.38 17.88
N CYS A 157 17.05 16.53 18.13
CA CYS A 157 17.02 17.61 17.16
C CYS A 157 18.26 18.49 17.34
N ARG A 158 19.02 18.64 16.26
CA ARG A 158 20.18 19.52 16.18
C ARG A 158 19.80 20.75 15.37
N ASP A 159 20.19 21.90 15.89
CA ASP A 159 20.05 23.19 15.23
C ASP A 159 20.73 23.21 13.85
N ILE A 160 20.09 23.84 12.86
CA ILE A 160 20.69 24.09 11.55
C ILE A 160 21.51 25.36 11.65
N ASP A 161 22.83 25.26 11.54
CA ASP A 161 23.68 26.46 11.53
C ASP A 161 23.65 27.11 10.13
N GLU A 162 22.68 28.00 9.88
CA GLU A 162 22.50 28.59 8.54
C GLU A 162 23.67 29.49 8.15
N CYS A 163 24.38 30.06 9.12
CA CYS A 163 25.56 30.89 8.92
C CYS A 163 26.76 30.09 8.43
N LYS A 164 26.99 28.89 8.98
CA LYS A 164 28.03 27.98 8.47
C LYS A 164 27.64 27.31 7.15
N ASN A 165 26.36 26.97 7.01
CA ASN A 165 25.86 26.25 5.83
C ASN A 165 25.63 27.16 4.61
N GLY A 166 25.68 28.49 4.80
CA GLY A 166 25.46 29.48 3.73
C GLY A 166 24.01 29.55 3.24
N SER A 167 23.05 28.94 3.96
CA SER A 167 21.63 28.96 3.61
C SER A 167 20.91 30.23 4.07
N HIS A 168 21.59 31.10 4.80
CA HIS A 168 21.05 32.37 5.30
C HIS A 168 20.88 33.42 4.19
N LEU A 169 19.90 34.34 4.34
CA LEU A 169 19.58 35.36 3.34
C LEU A 169 20.19 36.74 3.61
N CYS A 170 21.25 36.82 4.42
CA CYS A 170 21.84 38.10 4.87
C CYS A 170 22.54 38.91 3.77
N GLY A 171 22.69 38.37 2.56
CA GLY A 171 23.45 39.01 1.49
C GLY A 171 24.92 39.15 1.91
N ARG A 172 25.48 40.37 1.85
CA ARG A 172 26.88 40.66 2.25
C ARG A 172 27.07 40.96 3.74
N ARG A 173 26.02 40.83 4.56
CA ARG A 173 26.05 41.20 5.98
C ARG A 173 26.48 40.02 6.86
N PRO A 174 27.10 40.30 8.02
CA PRO A 174 27.42 39.25 8.98
C PRO A 174 26.16 38.51 9.45
N CYS A 175 26.29 37.20 9.66
CA CYS A 175 25.24 36.31 10.13
C CYS A 175 25.56 35.84 11.56
N ILE A 176 24.54 35.75 12.42
CA ILE A 176 24.63 35.10 13.73
C ILE A 176 23.64 33.93 13.79
N ASN A 177 24.15 32.77 14.20
CA ASN A 177 23.35 31.57 14.34
C ASN A 177 22.55 31.62 15.66
N LEU A 178 21.28 31.23 15.61
CA LEU A 178 20.39 31.19 16.76
C LEU A 178 19.69 29.82 16.83
N PRO A 179 19.27 29.32 18.00
CA PRO A 179 18.54 28.06 18.05
C PRO A 179 17.23 28.11 17.25
N GLY A 180 17.18 27.39 16.14
CA GLY A 180 16.07 27.28 15.20
C GLY A 180 16.00 28.37 14.15
N SER A 181 16.99 29.26 14.06
CA SER A 181 16.99 30.39 13.13
C SER A 181 18.36 31.07 13.02
N TYR A 182 18.40 32.20 12.31
CA TYR A 182 19.56 33.07 12.26
C TYR A 182 19.13 34.52 12.27
N LYS A 183 20.05 35.43 12.62
CA LYS A 183 19.85 36.87 12.49
C LYS A 183 20.97 37.49 11.66
N CYS A 184 20.61 38.45 10.84
CA CYS A 184 21.55 39.25 10.07
C CYS A 184 21.91 40.51 10.84
N ILE A 185 23.19 40.86 10.88
CA ILE A 185 23.66 42.06 11.56
C ILE A 185 23.53 43.27 10.63
N CYS A 186 22.80 44.28 11.09
CA CYS A 186 22.70 45.61 10.49
C CYS A 186 23.50 46.62 11.32
N SER A 187 23.81 47.78 10.72
CA SER A 187 24.37 48.93 11.45
C SER A 187 23.42 49.36 12.58
N ALA A 188 23.94 50.02 13.60
CA ALA A 188 23.12 50.56 14.70
C ALA A 188 21.98 51.45 14.15
N GLY A 189 20.77 51.28 14.69
CA GLY A 189 19.56 51.97 14.23
C GLY A 189 18.83 51.28 13.07
N PHE A 190 19.27 50.10 12.61
CA PHE A 190 18.64 49.38 11.51
C PHE A 190 18.32 47.93 11.86
N ASP A 191 17.24 47.39 11.32
CA ASP A 191 16.89 45.96 11.40
C ASP A 191 16.75 45.33 10.01
N PHE A 192 17.00 44.02 9.93
CA PHE A 192 17.02 43.33 8.65
C PHE A 192 15.62 42.87 8.24
N ASN A 193 15.10 43.44 7.15
CA ASN A 193 13.86 43.01 6.55
C ASN A 193 14.11 41.82 5.61
N THR A 194 13.54 40.67 5.95
CA THR A 194 13.70 39.41 5.20
C THR A 194 13.05 39.43 3.82
N THR A 195 12.01 40.24 3.63
CA THR A 195 11.27 40.39 2.36
C THR A 195 12.05 41.26 1.38
N THR A 196 12.52 42.43 1.84
CA THR A 196 13.28 43.36 0.99
C THR A 196 14.77 43.02 0.92
N LYS A 197 15.23 42.10 1.79
CA LYS A 197 16.63 41.68 1.97
C LYS A 197 17.55 42.87 2.29
N ARG A 198 17.00 43.90 2.94
CA ARG A 198 17.69 45.17 3.24
C ARG A 198 17.61 45.50 4.73
N CYS A 199 18.60 46.24 5.21
CA CYS A 199 18.54 46.86 6.52
C CYS A 199 17.66 48.09 6.37
N GLU A 200 16.59 48.12 7.13
CA GLU A 200 15.62 49.20 7.15
C GLU A 200 15.73 49.91 8.50
N ASP A 201 15.49 51.21 8.46
CA ASP A 201 15.54 52.07 9.62
C ASP A 201 14.56 51.57 10.69
N ILE A 202 15.03 51.44 11.92
CA ILE A 202 14.17 51.10 13.06
C ILE A 202 13.47 52.38 13.45
N ASN A 203 12.15 52.44 13.33
CA ASN A 203 11.41 53.55 13.88
C ASN A 203 11.26 53.40 15.39
N GLU A 204 12.22 53.93 16.16
CA GLU A 204 12.24 53.77 17.62
C GLU A 204 11.03 54.45 18.29
N CYS A 205 10.46 55.47 17.65
CA CYS A 205 9.26 56.14 18.14
C CYS A 205 8.04 55.21 18.11
N THR A 206 7.90 54.36 17.09
CA THR A 206 6.80 53.39 17.01
C THR A 206 7.09 52.11 17.77
N GLU A 207 8.30 51.56 17.61
CA GLU A 207 8.69 50.29 18.24
C GLU A 207 8.63 50.36 19.77
N PHE A 208 9.09 51.48 20.34
CA PHE A 208 9.05 51.70 21.78
C PHE A 208 7.89 52.60 22.22
N ARG A 209 6.90 52.86 21.35
CA ARG A 209 5.73 53.72 21.64
C ARG A 209 6.09 55.06 22.29
N GLY A 210 7.22 55.65 21.89
CA GLY A 210 7.75 56.91 22.44
C GLY A 210 8.34 56.83 23.86
N TYR A 211 8.32 55.67 24.53
CA TYR A 211 8.93 55.49 25.87
C TYR A 211 10.46 55.63 25.87
N ILE A 212 11.07 55.65 24.69
CA ILE A 212 12.50 55.89 24.53
C ILE A 212 12.89 57.35 24.82
N CYS A 213 11.92 58.28 24.78
CA CYS A 213 12.11 59.68 25.11
C CYS A 213 11.69 59.99 26.56
N ARG A 214 12.16 61.12 27.12
CA ARG A 214 11.79 61.56 28.48
C ARG A 214 10.29 61.88 28.55
N LYS A 215 9.72 61.84 29.75
CA LYS A 215 8.34 62.31 29.99
C LYS A 215 8.20 63.77 29.48
N GLU A 216 7.09 64.08 28.81
CA GLU A 216 6.80 65.41 28.19
C GLU A 216 7.73 65.78 27.01
N SER A 217 8.19 64.79 26.25
CA SER A 217 8.87 65.01 24.96
C SER A 217 8.19 64.23 23.83
N PHE A 218 8.23 64.78 22.61
CA PHE A 218 7.77 64.09 21.41
C PHE A 218 8.95 63.45 20.69
N CYS A 219 8.74 62.25 20.17
CA CYS A 219 9.75 61.49 19.44
C CYS A 219 9.62 61.76 17.94
N GLU A 220 10.73 62.08 17.29
CA GLU A 220 10.88 62.18 15.84
C GLU A 220 11.80 61.05 15.36
N ASN A 221 11.32 60.22 14.45
CA ASN A 221 12.12 59.18 13.83
C ASN A 221 13.10 59.81 12.81
N THR A 222 14.36 59.38 12.82
CA THR A 222 15.38 59.84 11.86
C THR A 222 16.11 58.65 11.24
N TYR A 223 16.75 58.83 10.09
CA TYR A 223 17.44 57.70 9.47
C TYR A 223 18.64 57.22 10.31
N GLY A 224 18.53 56.02 10.88
CA GLY A 224 19.50 55.34 11.73
C GLY A 224 19.45 55.74 13.22
N SER A 225 18.45 56.51 13.66
CA SER A 225 18.32 56.99 15.04
C SER A 225 16.96 57.67 15.28
N PHE A 226 16.72 58.16 16.48
CA PHE A 226 15.59 59.06 16.79
C PHE A 226 16.07 60.36 17.45
N LYS A 227 15.20 61.37 17.46
CA LYS A 227 15.37 62.62 18.21
C LYS A 227 14.19 62.82 19.15
N CYS A 228 14.47 63.30 20.36
CA CYS A 228 13.45 63.68 21.32
C CYS A 228 13.41 65.20 21.45
N HIS A 229 12.23 65.76 21.30
CA HIS A 229 12.00 67.20 21.36
C HIS A 229 11.09 67.54 22.53
N PRO A 230 11.35 68.63 23.28
CA PRO A 230 10.47 69.05 24.36
C PRO A 230 9.10 69.46 23.81
N ILE A 231 8.02 69.07 24.51
CA ILE A 231 6.68 69.59 24.21
C ILE A 231 6.60 70.98 24.86
N ILE A 232 6.62 72.04 24.05
CA ILE A 232 6.42 73.41 24.53
C ILE A 232 4.91 73.66 24.51
N THR A 233 4.29 73.74 25.70
CA THR A 233 2.91 74.20 25.84
C THR A 233 2.90 75.73 25.77
N GLU A 234 2.66 76.30 24.60
CA GLU A 234 2.21 77.70 24.53
C GLU A 234 0.71 77.73 24.86
N ASP A 235 0.38 78.08 26.10
CA ASP A 235 -0.88 78.76 26.49
C ASP A 235 -0.75 79.28 27.94
N VAL A 236 -0.07 80.43 28.10
CA VAL A 236 -0.32 81.34 29.22
C VAL A 236 -0.95 82.61 28.64
N ILE A 237 -2.23 82.52 28.27
CA ILE A 237 -3.11 83.69 28.23
C ILE A 237 -3.98 83.62 29.48
N THR A 238 -3.38 83.92 30.63
CA THR A 238 -4.15 84.46 31.76
C THR A 238 -4.08 85.97 31.63
N LYS A 239 -5.21 86.56 31.23
CA LYS A 239 -5.50 87.98 31.45
C LYS A 239 -5.28 88.29 32.92
N ASP A 240 -4.28 89.10 33.23
CA ASP A 240 -4.20 89.87 34.46
C ASP A 240 -3.57 91.24 34.15
N THR A 241 -4.43 92.21 33.84
CA THR A 241 -4.19 93.64 34.12
C THR A 241 -5.55 94.30 34.39
N SER A 242 -5.73 94.64 35.67
CA SER A 242 -6.42 95.81 36.27
C SER A 242 -7.28 96.69 35.36
#